data_AF-A0ABD1H442-F1
#
_entry.id   AF-A0ABD1H442-F1
#
_cell.length_a   1.000
_cell.length_b   1.000
_cell.length_c   1.000
_cell.angle_alpha   90.00
_cell.angle_beta   90.00
_cell.angle_gamma   90.00
#
_symmetry.space_group_name_H-M   'P 1'
#
loop_
_entity.id
_entity.type
_entity.pdbx_description
1 polymer ?
#
loop_
_entity_poly.entity_id
_entity_poly.type
_entity_poly.pdbx_seq_one_letter_code
_entity_poly.pdbx_strand_id
1 'polypeptide(L)'
;MEDAYSDIRRWEDMDIDILVKIFQNMNIYELTSGVAHVCHTWRLASCDPLLWKTLDLSLLKSNFIKIPLEPYVYVDGRSDKTFTRVLKIALNLSRENIVTMIFHFNMYVSDDQLTYTAERCPRLKRLVMPVWNRIKKTGICQAVRMWRDLESLTMPSISNPPYLMEEISRSCKNFAELKVMGPCDIYFASTLAAFLPNLKVLSLRCSVLFKDALIIILECMPGLEVLNISHCLLMEVPPQPAPRRVLGALDKSILERASRLKKFVTCMSESCTMCQRTRNDEGLIRWYKYEEDLWRDDEVSSLAI
;
A
#
# COMPACT_ATOMS: atom_id res chain seq x y z
N MET A 1 7.45 -55.53 36.29
CA MET A 1 7.54 -54.07 36.52
C MET A 1 7.67 -53.48 35.14
N GLU A 2 6.57 -52.97 34.60
CA GLU A 2 6.46 -52.46 33.23
C GLU A 2 7.16 -51.11 33.15
N ASP A 3 8.35 -51.07 32.56
CA ASP A 3 9.01 -49.82 32.16
C ASP A 3 8.38 -49.32 30.85
N ALA A 4 7.16 -48.80 30.96
CA ALA A 4 6.60 -47.94 29.93
C ALA A 4 7.29 -46.58 30.00
N TYR A 5 8.51 -46.49 29.45
CA TYR A 5 9.09 -45.21 29.06
C TYR A 5 8.12 -44.59 28.05
N SER A 6 7.31 -43.63 28.48
CA SER A 6 6.65 -42.73 27.55
C SER A 6 7.76 -42.09 26.73
N ASP A 7 7.81 -42.35 25.42
CA ASP A 7 8.59 -41.55 24.48
C ASP A 7 8.06 -40.11 24.57
N ILE A 8 8.63 -39.32 25.47
CA ILE A 8 8.32 -37.90 25.61
C ILE A 8 8.91 -37.23 24.38
N ARG A 9 8.10 -37.14 23.32
CA ARG A 9 8.45 -36.40 22.10
C ARG A 9 8.74 -34.96 22.48
N ARG A 10 9.98 -34.52 22.26
CA ARG A 10 10.37 -33.14 22.54
C ARG A 10 10.01 -32.27 21.34
N TRP A 11 9.54 -31.06 21.61
CA TRP A 11 9.22 -30.07 20.56
C TRP A 11 10.44 -29.64 19.73
N GLU A 12 11.65 -29.85 20.25
CA GLU A 12 12.90 -29.58 19.53
C GLU A 12 13.24 -30.60 18.44
N ASP A 13 12.69 -31.81 18.54
CA ASP A 13 12.85 -32.90 17.58
C ASP A 13 11.76 -32.87 16.48
N MET A 14 10.87 -31.88 16.53
CA MET A 14 9.86 -31.69 15.50
C MET A 14 10.51 -31.29 14.18
N ASP A 15 10.06 -31.93 13.10
CA ASP A 15 10.52 -31.64 11.75
C ASP A 15 10.34 -30.14 11.42
N ILE A 16 11.36 -29.55 10.79
CA ILE A 16 11.39 -28.12 10.46
C ILE A 16 10.21 -27.75 9.56
N ASP A 17 9.82 -28.61 8.61
CA ASP A 17 8.73 -28.33 7.69
C ASP A 17 7.38 -28.28 8.43
N ILE A 18 7.22 -29.09 9.47
CA ILE A 18 6.04 -29.06 10.35
C ILE A 18 6.03 -27.76 11.15
N LEU A 19 7.17 -27.35 11.72
CA LEU A 19 7.29 -26.08 12.45
C LEU A 19 7.00 -24.88 11.54
N VAL A 20 7.55 -24.85 10.33
CA VAL A 20 7.26 -23.80 9.34
C VAL A 20 5.76 -23.74 9.06
N LYS A 21 5.11 -24.90 8.87
CA LYS A 21 3.66 -24.95 8.65
C LYS A 21 2.85 -24.45 9.85
N ILE A 22 3.32 -24.70 11.08
CA ILE A 22 2.72 -24.13 12.29
C ILE A 22 2.90 -22.61 12.27
N PHE A 23 4.12 -22.13 12.02
CA PHE A 23 4.48 -20.71 12.04
C PHE A 23 3.79 -19.90 10.94
N GLN A 24 3.40 -20.52 9.82
CA GLN A 24 2.58 -19.89 8.78
C GLN A 24 1.19 -19.46 9.27
N ASN A 25 0.70 -20.02 10.39
CA ASN A 25 -0.57 -19.62 11.01
C ASN A 25 -0.39 -18.53 12.07
N MET A 26 0.85 -18.12 12.35
CA MET A 26 1.14 -17.07 13.32
C MET A 26 1.10 -15.69 12.68
N ASN A 27 0.60 -14.72 13.43
CA ASN A 27 0.66 -13.33 13.02
C ASN A 27 2.03 -12.70 13.32
N ILE A 28 2.22 -11.44 12.90
CA ILE A 28 3.51 -10.76 13.06
C ILE A 28 3.93 -10.57 14.53
N TYR A 29 2.99 -10.38 15.46
CA TYR A 29 3.31 -10.28 16.88
C TYR A 29 3.81 -11.61 17.42
N GLU A 30 3.16 -12.70 17.06
CA GLU A 30 3.53 -14.05 17.49
C GLU A 30 4.91 -14.43 16.95
N LEU A 31 5.13 -14.27 15.64
CA LEU A 31 6.42 -14.57 15.00
C LEU A 31 7.58 -13.75 15.59
N THR A 32 7.31 -12.52 16.05
CA THR A 32 8.33 -11.63 16.64
C THR A 32 8.34 -11.64 18.18
N SER A 33 7.51 -12.46 18.83
CA SER A 33 7.40 -12.55 20.29
C SER A 33 8.47 -13.43 20.95
N GLY A 34 9.36 -14.03 20.15
CA GLY A 34 10.46 -14.86 20.65
C GLY A 34 10.42 -16.32 20.21
N VAL A 35 9.58 -16.68 19.24
CA VAL A 35 9.56 -18.01 18.62
C VAL A 35 10.96 -18.43 18.15
N ALA A 36 11.70 -17.51 17.52
CA ALA A 36 13.07 -17.73 17.08
C ALA A 36 14.12 -17.83 18.22
N HIS A 37 13.70 -17.64 19.47
CA HIS A 37 14.56 -17.73 20.67
C HIS A 37 14.29 -18.97 21.52
N VAL A 38 13.34 -19.84 21.13
CA VAL A 38 13.01 -21.06 21.88
C VAL A 38 14.14 -22.09 21.82
N CYS A 39 14.56 -22.47 20.62
CA CYS A 39 15.69 -23.37 20.39
C CYS A 39 16.28 -23.18 18.99
N HIS A 40 17.36 -23.90 18.69
CA HIS A 40 18.01 -23.84 17.37
C HIS A 40 17.07 -24.26 16.23
N THR A 41 16.34 -25.37 16.37
CA THR A 41 15.40 -25.88 15.36
C THR A 41 14.30 -24.85 15.05
N TRP A 42 13.72 -24.24 16.09
CA TRP A 42 12.69 -23.21 15.94
C TRP A 42 13.25 -21.95 15.28
N ARG A 43 14.50 -21.56 15.60
CA ARG A 43 15.16 -20.44 14.93
C ARG A 43 15.37 -20.70 13.43
N LEU A 44 15.73 -21.93 13.05
CA LEU A 44 15.86 -22.31 11.64
C LEU A 44 14.50 -22.21 10.93
N ALA A 45 13.46 -22.80 11.52
CA ALA A 45 12.09 -22.71 10.99
C ALA A 45 11.60 -21.25 10.91
N SER A 46 11.88 -20.41 11.91
CA SER A 46 11.54 -18.97 11.87
C SER A 46 12.30 -18.18 10.81
N CYS A 47 13.41 -18.69 10.26
CA CYS A 47 14.13 -18.03 9.17
C CYS A 47 13.68 -18.53 7.78
N ASP A 48 12.69 -19.42 7.70
CA ASP A 48 12.26 -20.00 6.44
C ASP A 48 11.65 -18.94 5.51
N PRO A 49 12.09 -18.85 4.23
CA PRO A 49 11.58 -17.86 3.29
C PRO A 49 10.06 -17.88 3.08
N LEU A 50 9.38 -19.02 3.29
CA LEU A 50 7.93 -19.14 3.14
C LEU A 50 7.16 -18.27 4.14
N LEU A 51 7.77 -17.93 5.28
CA LEU A 51 7.17 -17.05 6.28
C LEU A 51 7.26 -15.56 5.91
N TRP A 52 8.23 -15.19 5.07
CA TRP A 52 8.66 -13.79 4.92
C TRP A 52 8.49 -13.21 3.53
N LYS A 53 7.96 -13.96 2.55
CA LYS A 53 7.66 -13.39 1.21
C LYS A 53 6.80 -12.13 1.29
N THR A 54 5.82 -12.14 2.20
CA THR A 54 4.99 -10.99 2.53
C THR A 54 5.20 -10.62 4.00
N LEU A 55 5.69 -9.42 4.25
CA LEU A 55 5.72 -8.85 5.59
C LEU A 55 4.47 -7.97 5.77
N ASP A 56 3.45 -8.54 6.40
CA ASP A 56 2.21 -7.85 6.73
C ASP A 56 2.31 -7.21 8.13
N LEU A 57 2.41 -5.88 8.14
CA LEU A 57 2.46 -5.05 9.34
C LEU A 57 1.11 -4.40 9.63
N SER A 58 0.03 -4.88 9.02
CA SER A 58 -1.31 -4.32 9.18
C SER A 58 -1.87 -4.44 10.61
N LEU A 59 -1.33 -5.33 11.45
CA LEU A 59 -1.71 -5.38 12.86
C LEU A 59 -1.01 -4.32 13.72
N LEU A 60 0.02 -3.66 13.21
CA LEU A 60 0.72 -2.59 13.92
C LEU A 60 -0.02 -1.26 13.71
N LYS A 61 -0.61 -0.70 14.76
CA LYS A 61 -1.20 0.66 14.73
C LYS A 61 -0.36 1.59 15.60
N SER A 62 -0.15 2.83 15.13
CA SER A 62 0.47 3.85 15.98
C SER A 62 -0.57 4.49 16.89
N ASN A 63 -0.26 4.68 18.17
CA ASN A 63 -1.02 5.58 19.02
C ASN A 63 -0.55 7.01 18.77
N PHE A 64 -1.46 7.92 18.48
CA PHE A 64 -1.13 9.30 18.15
C PHE A 64 -2.23 10.29 18.56
N ILE A 65 -1.84 11.55 18.72
CA ILE A 65 -2.75 12.69 18.86
C ILE A 65 -2.46 13.71 17.76
N LYS A 66 -3.51 14.38 17.26
CA LYS A 66 -3.35 15.48 16.30
C LYS A 66 -2.91 16.74 17.05
N ILE A 67 -1.97 17.48 16.47
CA ILE A 67 -1.43 18.73 17.03
C ILE A 67 -1.48 19.85 15.98
N PRO A 68 -1.52 21.13 16.37
CA PRO A 68 -1.67 22.25 15.43
C PRO A 68 -0.37 22.62 14.70
N LEU A 69 0.79 22.13 15.17
CA LEU A 69 2.10 22.39 14.61
C LEU A 69 2.54 21.23 13.73
N GLU A 70 3.22 21.52 12.62
CA GLU A 70 3.86 20.50 11.77
C GLU A 70 4.73 19.56 12.63
N PRO A 71 4.62 18.21 12.49
CA PRO A 71 3.98 17.44 11.41
C PRO A 71 2.47 17.16 11.62
N TYR A 72 1.80 17.95 12.44
CA TYR A 72 0.38 17.89 12.79
C TYR A 72 -0.06 16.67 13.59
N VAL A 73 0.91 15.83 13.98
CA VAL A 73 0.68 14.62 14.76
C VAL A 73 1.83 14.38 15.74
N TYR A 74 1.49 14.04 16.98
CA TYR A 74 2.41 13.49 17.96
C TYR A 74 2.15 11.99 18.11
N VAL A 75 3.16 11.17 17.79
CA VAL A 75 3.11 9.72 17.91
C VAL A 75 3.72 9.33 19.26
N ASP A 76 3.02 8.47 20.00
CA ASP A 76 3.52 7.95 21.26
C ASP A 76 4.83 7.18 21.06
N GLY A 77 5.85 7.51 21.86
CA GLY A 77 7.18 6.91 21.76
C GLY A 77 7.19 5.39 21.99
N ARG A 78 6.21 4.82 22.69
CA ARG A 78 6.10 3.35 22.82
C ARG A 78 5.67 2.70 21.51
N SER A 79 4.81 3.37 20.74
CA SER A 79 4.39 2.90 19.41
C SER A 79 5.59 2.81 18.46
N ASP A 80 6.42 3.87 18.42
CA ASP A 80 7.63 3.91 17.59
C ASP A 80 8.64 2.83 17.99
N LYS A 81 8.87 2.63 19.28
CA LYS A 81 9.76 1.58 19.79
C LYS A 81 9.24 0.18 19.46
N THR A 82 7.95 -0.05 19.61
CA THR A 82 7.32 -1.34 19.32
C THR A 82 7.43 -1.65 17.84
N PHE A 83 7.07 -0.71 16.96
CA PHE A 83 7.20 -0.87 15.52
C PHE A 83 8.66 -1.13 15.11
N THR A 84 9.61 -0.30 15.58
CA THR A 84 11.02 -0.45 15.26
C THR A 84 11.56 -1.82 15.69
N ARG A 85 11.14 -2.33 16.86
CA ARG A 85 11.53 -3.65 17.35
C ARG A 85 10.98 -4.76 16.45
N VAL A 86 9.68 -4.75 16.17
CA VAL A 86 9.03 -5.77 15.32
C VAL A 86 9.64 -5.77 13.93
N LEU A 87 9.82 -4.58 13.33
CA LEU A 87 10.44 -4.40 12.03
C LEU A 87 11.86 -4.98 12.00
N LYS A 88 12.72 -4.64 12.97
CA LYS A 88 14.09 -5.16 13.03
C LYS A 88 14.14 -6.69 13.16
N ILE A 89 13.29 -7.27 13.99
CA ILE A 89 13.22 -8.73 14.16
C ILE A 89 12.78 -9.39 12.84
N ALA A 90 11.68 -8.93 12.25
CA ALA A 90 11.16 -9.47 11.00
C ALA A 90 12.18 -9.38 9.86
N LEU A 91 12.81 -8.20 9.69
CA LEU A 91 13.84 -8.00 8.66
C LEU A 91 15.05 -8.93 8.86
N ASN A 92 15.50 -9.13 10.11
CA ASN A 92 16.60 -10.05 10.40
C ASN A 92 16.25 -11.51 10.15
N LEU A 93 15.03 -11.95 10.51
CA LEU A 93 14.58 -13.33 10.29
C LEU A 93 14.31 -13.61 8.80
N SER A 94 13.87 -12.60 8.05
CA SER A 94 13.51 -12.74 6.64
C SER A 94 14.69 -13.04 5.70
N ARG A 95 15.92 -12.70 6.10
CA ARG A 95 17.12 -12.85 5.26
C ARG A 95 16.93 -12.30 3.85
N GLU A 96 16.37 -11.10 3.73
CA GLU A 96 16.15 -10.38 2.47
C GLU A 96 15.16 -11.06 1.50
N ASN A 97 14.34 -12.00 1.99
CA ASN A 97 13.33 -12.68 1.17
C ASN A 97 11.99 -11.94 1.06
N ILE A 98 11.88 -10.74 1.63
CA ILE A 98 10.66 -9.94 1.56
C ILE A 98 10.47 -9.37 0.16
N VAL A 99 9.33 -9.70 -0.43
CA VAL A 99 8.91 -9.27 -1.77
C VAL A 99 7.70 -8.34 -1.70
N THR A 100 6.85 -8.50 -0.70
CA THR A 100 5.69 -7.62 -0.44
C THR A 100 5.76 -7.06 0.97
N MET A 101 5.58 -5.75 1.10
CA MET A 101 5.53 -5.05 2.39
C MET A 101 4.21 -4.30 2.51
N ILE A 102 3.51 -4.50 3.62
CA ILE A 102 2.20 -3.91 3.86
C ILE A 102 2.20 -3.18 5.19
N PHE A 103 2.14 -1.85 5.15
CA PHE A 103 1.94 -1.04 6.34
C PHE A 103 0.46 -0.86 6.63
N HIS A 104 0.09 -0.87 7.91
CA HIS A 104 -1.26 -0.46 8.32
C HIS A 104 -1.48 1.03 8.00
N PHE A 105 -2.70 1.39 7.58
CA PHE A 105 -3.02 2.76 7.16
C PHE A 105 -2.80 3.84 8.24
N ASN A 106 -2.95 3.49 9.52
CA ASN A 106 -2.72 4.38 10.69
C ASN A 106 -1.31 4.26 11.32
N MET A 107 -0.31 3.73 10.60
CA MET A 107 1.08 3.74 11.07
C MET A 107 1.80 5.01 10.68
N TYR A 108 2.61 5.57 11.59
CA TYR A 108 3.49 6.69 11.29
C TYR A 108 4.94 6.23 11.14
N VAL A 109 5.32 5.93 9.91
CA VAL A 109 6.71 5.54 9.57
C VAL A 109 7.59 6.79 9.47
N SER A 110 8.82 6.72 9.98
CA SER A 110 9.85 7.77 9.84
C SER A 110 10.80 7.50 8.66
N ASP A 111 11.54 8.52 8.23
CA ASP A 111 12.59 8.38 7.20
C ASP A 111 13.62 7.30 7.57
N ASP A 112 14.06 7.24 8.82
CA ASP A 112 15.06 6.25 9.28
C ASP A 112 14.51 4.82 9.20
N GLN A 113 13.25 4.62 9.59
CA GLN A 113 12.59 3.32 9.54
C GLN A 113 12.40 2.86 8.09
N LEU A 114 12.00 3.77 7.20
CA LEU A 114 11.84 3.48 5.79
C LEU A 114 13.19 3.17 5.12
N THR A 115 14.22 3.96 5.40
CA THR A 115 15.57 3.78 4.85
C THR A 115 16.16 2.45 5.29
N TYR A 116 16.07 2.13 6.59
CA TYR A 116 16.50 0.84 7.12
C TYR A 116 15.73 -0.33 6.48
N THR A 117 14.43 -0.16 6.21
CA THR A 117 13.64 -1.16 5.49
C THR A 117 14.15 -1.33 4.06
N ALA A 118 14.47 -0.23 3.38
CA ALA A 118 14.97 -0.26 2.01
C ALA A 118 16.33 -0.95 1.89
N GLU A 119 17.24 -0.72 2.85
CA GLU A 119 18.53 -1.42 2.96
C GLU A 119 18.40 -2.94 3.12
N ARG A 120 17.36 -3.39 3.83
CA ARG A 120 17.17 -4.82 4.17
C ARG A 120 16.21 -5.57 3.26
N CYS A 121 15.52 -4.86 2.35
CA CYS A 121 14.57 -5.45 1.40
C CYS A 121 14.89 -5.04 -0.04
N PRO A 122 16.09 -5.34 -0.57
CA PRO A 122 16.46 -4.91 -1.93
C PRO A 122 15.59 -5.51 -3.04
N ARG A 123 14.91 -6.64 -2.76
CA ARG A 123 14.07 -7.40 -3.70
C ARG A 123 12.57 -7.06 -3.61
N LEU A 124 12.24 -5.95 -2.95
CA LEU A 124 10.85 -5.55 -2.75
C LEU A 124 10.17 -5.26 -4.10
N LYS A 125 9.06 -5.93 -4.37
CA LYS A 125 8.25 -5.77 -5.58
C LYS A 125 6.95 -5.01 -5.34
N ARG A 126 6.34 -5.18 -4.17
CA ARG A 126 5.07 -4.54 -3.81
C ARG A 126 5.17 -3.83 -2.48
N LEU A 127 4.75 -2.57 -2.47
CA LEU A 127 4.73 -1.74 -1.27
C LEU A 127 3.36 -1.10 -1.06
N VAL A 128 2.77 -1.30 0.11
CA VAL A 128 1.57 -0.58 0.55
C VAL A 128 1.95 0.38 1.65
N MET A 129 1.87 1.68 1.36
CA MET A 129 2.27 2.74 2.26
C MET A 129 1.13 3.12 3.22
N PRO A 130 1.46 3.53 4.46
CA PRO A 130 0.47 4.05 5.38
C PRO A 130 -0.07 5.39 4.88
N VAL A 131 -1.30 5.73 5.26
CA VAL A 131 -1.95 6.97 4.80
C VAL A 131 -1.31 8.21 5.41
N TRP A 132 -0.88 8.07 6.66
CA TRP A 132 -0.26 9.14 7.43
C TRP A 132 1.19 8.78 7.67
N ASN A 133 2.14 9.56 7.16
CA ASN A 133 3.55 9.28 7.43
C ASN A 133 4.33 10.54 7.74
N ARG A 134 5.43 10.36 8.49
CA ARG A 134 6.41 11.41 8.78
C ARG A 134 7.53 11.39 7.75
N ILE A 135 7.28 10.80 6.58
CA ILE A 135 8.29 10.56 5.56
C ILE A 135 8.46 11.83 4.73
N LYS A 136 9.68 12.34 4.67
CA LYS A 136 10.00 13.49 3.84
C LYS A 136 10.16 13.05 2.39
N LYS A 137 10.01 14.02 1.47
CA LYS A 137 10.26 13.80 0.03
C LYS A 137 11.62 13.14 -0.23
N THR A 138 12.65 13.57 0.49
CA THR A 138 14.01 13.01 0.37
C THR A 138 14.10 11.57 0.87
N GLY A 139 13.42 11.23 1.98
CA GLY A 139 13.43 9.90 2.55
C GLY A 139 12.78 8.86 1.64
N ILE A 140 11.60 9.18 1.08
CA ILE A 140 10.94 8.26 0.13
C ILE A 140 11.75 8.10 -1.16
N CYS A 141 12.32 9.17 -1.73
CA CYS A 141 13.17 9.06 -2.91
C CYS A 141 14.42 8.20 -2.64
N GLN A 142 15.04 8.34 -1.47
CA GLN A 142 16.18 7.51 -1.09
C GLN A 142 15.79 6.02 -1.02
N ALA A 143 14.64 5.69 -0.43
CA ALA A 143 14.16 4.31 -0.37
C ALA A 143 13.85 3.74 -1.77
N VAL A 144 13.17 4.51 -2.63
CA VAL A 144 12.81 4.09 -4.01
C VAL A 144 14.05 3.76 -4.84
N ARG A 145 15.16 4.50 -4.68
CA ARG A 145 16.44 4.20 -5.38
C ARG A 145 16.99 2.81 -5.08
N MET A 146 16.63 2.24 -3.94
CA MET A 146 17.11 0.95 -3.48
C MET A 146 16.21 -0.20 -3.95
N TRP A 147 14.92 0.07 -4.16
CA TRP A 147 13.93 -0.90 -4.64
C TRP A 147 13.85 -0.95 -6.17
N ARG A 148 14.93 -1.43 -6.79
CA ARG A 148 15.01 -1.51 -8.26
C ARG A 148 14.02 -2.49 -8.88
N ASP A 149 13.59 -3.48 -8.09
CA ASP A 149 12.62 -4.50 -8.47
C ASP A 149 11.16 -4.09 -8.18
N LEU A 150 10.90 -2.85 -7.73
CA LEU A 150 9.55 -2.40 -7.40
C LEU A 150 8.65 -2.42 -8.65
N GLU A 151 7.54 -3.14 -8.54
CA GLU A 151 6.54 -3.37 -9.59
C GLU A 151 5.21 -2.68 -9.25
N SER A 152 4.86 -2.61 -7.96
CA SER A 152 3.54 -2.15 -7.49
C SER A 152 3.66 -1.25 -6.25
N LEU A 153 2.96 -0.11 -6.27
CA LEU A 153 2.90 0.82 -5.15
C LEU A 153 1.45 1.24 -4.86
N THR A 154 1.05 1.12 -3.59
CA THR A 154 -0.15 1.76 -3.05
C THR A 154 0.26 2.92 -2.16
N MET A 155 -0.16 4.14 -2.53
CA MET A 155 0.24 5.37 -1.85
C MET A 155 -1.00 6.19 -1.42
N PRO A 156 -0.98 6.86 -0.27
CA PRO A 156 -1.90 7.97 -0.03
C PRO A 156 -1.73 9.09 -1.07
N SER A 157 -2.50 10.17 -0.91
CA SER A 157 -2.33 11.39 -1.68
C SER A 157 -0.86 11.81 -1.80
N ILE A 158 -0.41 12.07 -3.04
CA ILE A 158 0.95 12.50 -3.35
C ILE A 158 0.92 14.00 -3.62
N SER A 159 1.26 14.80 -2.62
CA SER A 159 1.39 16.24 -2.79
C SER A 159 2.59 16.57 -3.67
N ASN A 160 2.38 17.32 -4.75
CA ASN A 160 3.41 17.67 -5.74
C ASN A 160 4.08 16.42 -6.37
N PRO A 161 3.40 15.69 -7.25
CA PRO A 161 3.80 14.36 -7.70
C PRO A 161 5.18 14.17 -8.37
N PRO A 162 5.79 15.18 -9.06
CA PRO A 162 6.99 14.93 -9.86
C PRO A 162 8.16 14.29 -9.11
N TYR A 163 8.44 14.71 -7.87
CA TYR A 163 9.62 14.22 -7.13
C TYR A 163 9.61 12.69 -6.95
N LEU A 164 8.43 12.10 -6.78
CA LEU A 164 8.29 10.66 -6.56
C LEU A 164 8.18 9.92 -7.90
N MET A 165 7.36 10.42 -8.83
CA MET A 165 7.13 9.76 -10.11
C MET A 165 8.40 9.75 -10.99
N GLU A 166 9.17 10.84 -10.98
CA GLU A 166 10.47 10.89 -11.66
C GLU A 166 11.49 9.94 -11.02
N GLU A 167 11.51 9.84 -9.69
CA GLU A 167 12.43 8.91 -9.02
C GLU A 167 12.06 7.45 -9.31
N ILE A 168 10.77 7.10 -9.29
CA ILE A 168 10.28 5.78 -9.69
C ILE A 168 10.67 5.47 -11.13
N SER A 169 10.44 6.40 -12.06
CA SER A 169 10.74 6.18 -13.48
C SER A 169 12.22 5.96 -13.75
N ARG A 170 13.10 6.61 -12.97
CA ARG A 170 14.56 6.43 -13.05
C ARG A 170 15.05 5.14 -12.41
N SER A 171 14.45 4.73 -11.29
CA SER A 171 15.00 3.69 -10.41
C SER A 171 14.34 2.32 -10.59
N CYS A 172 13.04 2.27 -10.92
CA CYS A 172 12.21 1.05 -10.88
C CYS A 172 11.77 0.65 -12.29
N LYS A 173 12.60 -0.13 -12.99
CA LYS A 173 12.38 -0.45 -14.42
C LYS A 173 11.16 -1.34 -14.68
N ASN A 174 10.72 -2.09 -13.68
CA ASN A 174 9.59 -3.01 -13.76
C ASN A 174 8.29 -2.41 -13.20
N PHE A 175 8.28 -1.12 -12.85
CA PHE A 175 7.12 -0.48 -12.25
C PHE A 175 5.92 -0.48 -13.20
N ALA A 176 4.82 -1.06 -12.77
CA ALA A 176 3.65 -1.32 -13.63
C ALA A 176 2.31 -1.00 -12.97
N GLU A 177 2.23 -0.98 -11.65
CA GLU A 177 0.96 -0.83 -10.93
C GLU A 177 1.02 0.28 -9.89
N LEU A 178 0.01 1.15 -9.90
CA LEU A 178 -0.11 2.25 -8.96
C LEU A 178 -1.55 2.38 -8.46
N LYS A 179 -1.72 2.38 -7.14
CA LYS A 179 -2.94 2.81 -6.46
C LYS A 179 -2.68 4.11 -5.74
N VAL A 180 -3.48 5.14 -6.01
CA VAL A 180 -3.41 6.42 -5.29
C VAL A 180 -4.73 6.71 -4.63
N MET A 181 -4.64 7.03 -3.34
CA MET A 181 -5.74 7.32 -2.45
C MET A 181 -5.76 8.83 -2.16
N GLY A 182 -6.09 9.62 -3.17
CA GLY A 182 -6.03 11.08 -3.10
C GLY A 182 -6.47 11.77 -4.40
N PRO A 183 -6.66 13.10 -4.40
CA PRO A 183 -7.17 13.82 -5.55
C PRO A 183 -6.33 13.61 -6.81
N CYS A 184 -7.01 13.37 -7.94
CA CYS A 184 -6.42 13.28 -9.26
C CYS A 184 -6.89 14.47 -10.11
N ASP A 185 -6.06 15.51 -10.13
CA ASP A 185 -6.25 16.71 -10.95
C ASP A 185 -5.41 16.65 -12.24
N ILE A 186 -5.53 17.70 -13.07
CA ILE A 186 -4.80 17.82 -14.33
C ILE A 186 -3.29 17.72 -14.12
N TYR A 187 -2.78 18.33 -13.04
CA TYR A 187 -1.35 18.34 -12.74
C TYR A 187 -0.85 16.93 -12.41
N PHE A 188 -1.59 16.20 -11.58
CA PHE A 188 -1.30 14.81 -11.25
C PHE A 188 -1.34 13.90 -12.49
N ALA A 189 -2.41 13.98 -13.29
CA ALA A 189 -2.56 13.18 -14.50
C ALA A 189 -1.47 13.47 -15.55
N SER A 190 -1.11 14.73 -15.72
CA SER A 190 -0.03 15.14 -16.64
C SER A 190 1.33 14.61 -16.15
N THR A 191 1.56 14.63 -14.84
CA THR A 191 2.79 14.10 -14.25
C THR A 191 2.89 12.58 -14.42
N LEU A 192 1.77 11.85 -14.24
CA LEU A 192 1.70 10.42 -14.53
C LEU A 192 2.07 10.12 -15.99
N ALA A 193 1.46 10.82 -16.94
CA ALA A 193 1.73 10.63 -18.36
C ALA A 193 3.19 10.94 -18.71
N ALA A 194 3.79 11.97 -18.10
CA ALA A 194 5.16 12.37 -18.36
C ALA A 194 6.21 11.39 -17.83
N PHE A 195 6.05 10.90 -16.59
CA PHE A 195 7.08 10.11 -15.93
C PHE A 195 6.80 8.61 -15.90
N LEU A 196 5.53 8.18 -15.95
CA LEU A 196 5.13 6.78 -15.89
C LEU A 196 4.31 6.35 -17.12
N PRO A 197 4.80 6.59 -18.36
CA PRO A 197 4.03 6.31 -19.59
C PRO A 197 3.75 4.81 -19.82
N ASN A 198 4.55 3.92 -19.20
CA ASN A 198 4.43 2.47 -19.29
C ASN A 198 3.61 1.83 -18.16
N LEU A 199 2.97 2.63 -17.30
CA LEU A 199 2.10 2.13 -16.25
C LEU A 199 0.96 1.30 -16.86
N LYS A 200 0.75 0.09 -16.36
CA LYS A 200 -0.26 -0.85 -16.88
C LYS A 200 -1.55 -0.81 -16.08
N VAL A 201 -1.46 -0.60 -14.77
CA VAL A 201 -2.60 -0.63 -13.85
C VAL A 201 -2.62 0.63 -13.01
N LEU A 202 -3.73 1.37 -13.08
CA LEU A 202 -3.98 2.54 -12.25
C LEU A 202 -5.30 2.38 -11.49
N SER A 203 -5.25 2.49 -10.17
CA SER A 203 -6.45 2.60 -9.33
C SER A 203 -6.50 3.96 -8.65
N LEU A 204 -7.60 4.66 -8.89
CA LEU A 204 -7.97 5.94 -8.25
C LEU A 204 -9.20 5.75 -7.34
N ARG A 205 -9.50 4.52 -6.96
CA ARG A 205 -10.67 4.13 -6.16
C ARG A 205 -10.91 5.11 -5.01
N CYS A 206 -12.17 5.49 -4.79
CA CYS A 206 -12.59 6.39 -3.72
C CYS A 206 -11.94 7.79 -3.71
N SER A 207 -11.33 8.24 -4.82
CA SER A 207 -10.68 9.53 -4.91
C SER A 207 -11.53 10.60 -5.59
N VAL A 208 -11.18 11.87 -5.37
CA VAL A 208 -11.64 12.98 -6.22
C VAL A 208 -10.96 12.85 -7.58
N LEU A 209 -11.74 12.84 -8.66
CA LEU A 209 -11.22 12.74 -10.03
C LEU A 209 -11.77 13.88 -10.86
N PHE A 210 -10.91 14.66 -11.51
CA PHE A 210 -11.37 15.68 -12.45
C PHE A 210 -11.57 15.08 -13.85
N LYS A 211 -12.64 15.48 -14.55
CA LYS A 211 -12.95 14.99 -15.90
C LYS A 211 -11.78 15.20 -16.87
N ASP A 212 -11.15 16.38 -16.87
CA ASP A 212 -10.02 16.67 -17.75
C ASP A 212 -8.79 15.84 -17.41
N ALA A 213 -8.57 15.54 -16.12
CA ALA A 213 -7.51 14.63 -15.67
C ALA A 213 -7.76 13.20 -16.17
N LEU A 214 -9.00 12.73 -16.12
CA LEU A 214 -9.39 11.43 -16.68
C LEU A 214 -9.15 11.38 -18.20
N ILE A 215 -9.47 12.44 -18.93
CA ILE A 215 -9.20 12.53 -20.37
C ILE A 215 -7.69 12.41 -20.64
N ILE A 216 -6.84 13.13 -19.88
CA ILE A 216 -5.38 13.05 -20.00
C ILE A 216 -4.88 11.62 -19.74
N ILE A 217 -5.37 10.94 -18.70
CA ILE A 217 -4.99 9.54 -18.43
C ILE A 217 -5.36 8.64 -19.62
N LEU A 218 -6.57 8.82 -20.17
CA LEU A 218 -7.06 7.99 -21.26
C LEU A 218 -6.33 8.26 -22.58
N GLU A 219 -5.93 9.50 -22.87
CA GLU A 219 -5.28 9.88 -24.13
C GLU A 219 -3.74 9.79 -24.08
N CYS A 220 -3.11 10.14 -22.96
CA CYS A 220 -1.66 10.32 -22.85
C CYS A 220 -0.93 9.15 -22.16
N MET A 221 -1.63 8.08 -21.76
CA MET A 221 -1.02 6.88 -21.18
C MET A 221 -1.31 5.63 -22.03
N PRO A 222 -0.70 5.49 -23.22
CA PRO A 222 -1.05 4.43 -24.16
C PRO A 222 -0.74 3.01 -23.63
N GLY A 223 0.21 2.87 -22.70
CA GLY A 223 0.53 1.59 -22.05
C GLY A 223 -0.47 1.13 -20.98
N LEU A 224 -1.41 1.99 -20.59
CA LEU A 224 -2.39 1.66 -19.55
C LEU A 224 -3.37 0.60 -20.05
N GLU A 225 -3.50 -0.48 -19.29
CA GLU A 225 -4.35 -1.63 -19.61
C GLU A 225 -5.57 -1.71 -18.69
N VAL A 226 -5.41 -1.36 -17.41
CA VAL A 226 -6.45 -1.40 -16.39
C VAL A 226 -6.57 -0.06 -15.70
N LEU A 227 -7.77 0.51 -15.72
CA LEU A 227 -8.10 1.73 -14.97
C LEU A 227 -9.28 1.46 -14.06
N ASN A 228 -9.10 1.71 -12.76
CA ASN A 228 -10.16 1.65 -11.76
C ASN A 228 -10.49 3.05 -11.23
N ILE A 229 -11.71 3.51 -11.51
CA ILE A 229 -12.27 4.76 -10.98
C ILE A 229 -13.54 4.51 -10.15
N SER A 230 -13.64 3.31 -9.58
CA SER A 230 -14.80 2.94 -8.76
C SER A 230 -14.91 3.84 -7.54
N HIS A 231 -16.13 4.30 -7.29
CA HIS A 231 -16.47 5.15 -6.16
C HIS A 231 -15.75 6.50 -6.16
N CYS A 232 -15.23 6.97 -7.30
CA CYS A 232 -14.66 8.31 -7.40
C CYS A 232 -15.74 9.40 -7.32
N LEU A 233 -15.38 10.54 -6.74
CA LEU A 233 -16.14 11.78 -6.90
C LEU A 233 -15.69 12.47 -8.19
N LEU A 234 -16.36 12.18 -9.31
CA LEU A 234 -16.01 12.75 -10.61
C LEU A 234 -16.51 14.19 -10.70
N MET A 235 -15.59 15.14 -10.94
CA MET A 235 -15.88 16.57 -10.98
C MET A 235 -15.57 17.19 -12.34
N GLU A 236 -16.41 18.12 -12.75
CA GLU A 236 -16.22 18.99 -13.91
C GLU A 236 -16.06 20.43 -13.44
N VAL A 237 -15.07 21.13 -13.98
CA VAL A 237 -14.80 22.55 -13.70
C VAL A 237 -15.14 23.34 -14.95
N PRO A 238 -16.38 23.85 -15.07
CA PRO A 238 -16.76 24.65 -16.23
C PRO A 238 -16.04 26.02 -16.22
N PRO A 239 -16.02 26.72 -17.37
CA PRO A 239 -15.55 28.11 -17.42
C PRO A 239 -16.32 28.99 -16.42
N GLN A 240 -15.60 29.95 -15.83
CA GLN A 240 -16.23 30.92 -14.93
C GLN A 240 -17.36 31.70 -15.65
N PRO A 241 -18.47 32.02 -14.97
CA PRO A 241 -18.69 31.98 -13.52
C PRO A 241 -19.35 30.68 -13.00
N ALA A 242 -19.48 29.64 -13.81
CA ALA A 242 -20.22 28.45 -13.41
C ALA A 242 -19.51 27.67 -12.28
N PRO A 243 -20.26 27.17 -11.27
CA PRO A 243 -19.68 26.39 -10.18
C PRO A 243 -19.24 25.01 -10.65
N ARG A 244 -18.35 24.37 -9.87
CA ARG A 244 -17.94 22.98 -10.08
C ARG A 244 -19.17 22.07 -10.00
N ARG A 245 -19.22 21.05 -10.86
CA ARG A 245 -20.33 20.08 -10.89
C ARG A 245 -19.82 18.67 -10.63
N VAL A 246 -20.51 17.94 -9.76
CA VAL A 246 -20.33 16.49 -9.61
C VAL A 246 -21.08 15.78 -10.74
N LEU A 247 -20.41 14.86 -11.43
CA LEU A 247 -21.01 14.08 -12.51
C LEU A 247 -21.60 12.78 -11.95
N GLY A 248 -22.86 12.49 -12.32
CA GLY A 248 -23.55 11.26 -11.92
C GLY A 248 -23.27 10.05 -12.82
N ALA A 249 -22.71 10.28 -14.02
CA ALA A 249 -22.40 9.25 -15.00
C ALA A 249 -21.26 9.70 -15.92
N LEU A 250 -20.63 8.72 -16.58
CA LEU A 250 -19.64 8.97 -17.64
C LEU A 250 -20.36 9.27 -18.95
N ASP A 251 -19.85 10.26 -19.69
CA ASP A 251 -20.33 10.54 -21.03
C ASP A 251 -19.80 9.52 -22.06
N LYS A 252 -20.44 9.46 -23.23
CA LYS A 252 -20.06 8.55 -24.32
C LYS A 252 -18.61 8.75 -24.76
N SER A 253 -18.11 9.97 -24.71
CA SER A 253 -16.78 10.33 -25.16
C SER A 253 -15.69 9.75 -24.24
N ILE A 254 -15.94 9.68 -22.92
CA ILE A 254 -15.06 8.99 -21.97
C ILE A 254 -15.10 7.48 -22.22
N LEU A 255 -16.28 6.90 -22.42
CA LEU A 255 -16.44 5.46 -22.67
C LEU A 255 -15.74 5.02 -23.97
N GLU A 256 -15.84 5.82 -25.04
CA GLU A 256 -15.14 5.58 -26.30
C GLU A 256 -13.62 5.61 -26.10
N ARG A 257 -13.08 6.61 -25.40
CA ARG A 257 -11.63 6.66 -25.08
C ARG A 257 -11.18 5.49 -24.22
N ALA A 258 -12.00 5.06 -23.26
CA ALA A 258 -11.70 3.95 -22.36
C ALA A 258 -11.80 2.58 -23.05
N SER A 259 -12.42 2.48 -24.23
CA SER A 259 -12.58 1.22 -24.97
C SER A 259 -11.26 0.54 -25.35
N ARG A 260 -10.15 1.30 -25.39
CA ARG A 260 -8.80 0.75 -25.62
C ARG A 260 -8.25 -0.05 -24.43
N LEU A 261 -8.78 0.18 -23.22
CA LEU A 261 -8.32 -0.48 -22.01
C LEU A 261 -8.80 -1.94 -22.01
N LYS A 262 -7.95 -2.85 -21.53
CA LYS A 262 -8.36 -4.25 -21.33
C LYS A 262 -9.45 -4.37 -20.27
N LYS A 263 -9.40 -3.51 -19.24
CA LYS A 263 -10.40 -3.45 -18.18
C LYS A 263 -10.59 -2.02 -17.69
N PHE A 264 -11.83 -1.54 -17.75
CA PHE A 264 -12.21 -0.25 -17.17
C PHE A 264 -13.25 -0.48 -16.08
N VAL A 265 -12.86 -0.27 -14.82
CA VAL A 265 -13.70 -0.54 -13.65
C VAL A 265 -14.29 0.75 -13.13
N THR A 266 -15.61 0.77 -13.00
CA THR A 266 -16.36 1.96 -12.60
C THR A 266 -17.50 1.59 -11.65
N CYS A 267 -17.78 2.50 -10.73
CA CYS A 267 -18.99 2.46 -9.92
C CYS A 267 -19.35 3.90 -9.54
N MET A 268 -20.48 4.39 -10.05
CA MET A 268 -21.00 5.74 -9.77
C MET A 268 -22.46 5.69 -9.26
N SER A 269 -22.91 4.51 -8.83
CA SER A 269 -24.31 4.27 -8.43
C SER A 269 -24.68 5.03 -7.16
N GLU A 270 -25.91 5.56 -7.13
CA GLU A 270 -26.48 6.21 -5.94
C GLU A 270 -26.87 5.21 -4.86
N SER A 271 -27.14 3.96 -5.22
CA SER A 271 -27.45 2.88 -4.26
C SER A 271 -26.21 2.23 -3.66
N CYS A 272 -25.01 2.54 -4.19
CA CYS A 272 -23.78 1.97 -3.68
C CYS A 272 -23.31 2.70 -2.41
N THR A 273 -23.14 1.95 -1.32
CA THR A 273 -22.68 2.48 -0.03
C THR A 273 -21.35 3.21 -0.15
N MET A 274 -20.39 2.68 -0.91
CA MET A 274 -19.08 3.33 -1.07
C MET A 274 -19.18 4.65 -1.87
N CYS A 275 -20.00 4.70 -2.92
CA CYS A 275 -20.25 5.95 -3.65
C CYS A 275 -20.91 7.00 -2.75
N GLN A 276 -21.89 6.60 -1.93
CA GLN A 276 -22.54 7.51 -0.98
C GLN A 276 -21.54 8.06 0.05
N ARG A 277 -20.70 7.17 0.61
CA ARG A 277 -19.63 7.55 1.55
C ARG A 277 -18.68 8.58 0.93
N THR A 278 -18.16 8.31 -0.26
CA THR A 278 -17.24 9.23 -0.95
C THR A 278 -17.90 10.58 -1.26
N ARG A 279 -19.18 10.62 -1.65
CA ARG A 279 -19.93 11.88 -1.84
C ARG A 279 -20.08 12.65 -0.53
N ASN A 280 -20.47 11.97 0.54
CA ASN A 280 -20.67 12.58 1.87
C ASN A 280 -19.37 13.10 2.49
N ASP A 281 -18.25 12.49 2.16
CA ASP A 281 -16.93 12.93 2.59
C ASP A 281 -16.27 13.93 1.63
N GLU A 282 -16.98 14.40 0.60
CA GLU A 282 -16.46 15.35 -0.40
C GLU A 282 -15.19 14.81 -1.11
N GLY A 283 -15.10 13.49 -1.25
CA GLY A 283 -13.95 12.79 -1.82
C GLY A 283 -12.70 12.78 -0.93
N LEU A 284 -12.80 13.25 0.32
CA LEU A 284 -11.77 13.04 1.32
C LEU A 284 -11.84 11.60 1.84
N ILE A 285 -10.72 10.90 1.85
CA ILE A 285 -10.70 9.53 2.33
C ILE A 285 -10.79 9.52 3.86
N ARG A 286 -11.94 9.11 4.39
CA ARG A 286 -12.18 9.00 5.84
C ARG A 286 -12.56 7.58 6.25
N TRP A 287 -11.81 6.58 5.78
CA TRP A 287 -12.04 5.16 6.10
C TRP A 287 -12.16 4.87 7.59
N TYR A 288 -11.45 5.62 8.43
CA TYR A 288 -11.56 5.55 9.90
C TYR A 288 -12.99 5.82 10.45
N LYS A 289 -13.90 6.40 9.66
CA LYS A 289 -15.30 6.63 10.05
C LYS A 289 -16.22 5.46 9.76
N TYR A 290 -15.76 4.48 8.97
CA TYR A 290 -16.60 3.42 8.44
C TYR A 290 -16.10 2.06 8.95
N GLU A 291 -15.47 1.27 8.09
CA GLU A 291 -14.95 -0.05 8.41
C GLU A 291 -13.42 -0.04 8.35
N GLU A 292 -12.78 -0.68 9.32
CA GLU A 292 -11.31 -0.61 9.50
C GLU A 292 -10.53 -1.24 8.34
N ASP A 293 -11.11 -2.16 7.57
CA ASP A 293 -10.40 -2.91 6.53
C ASP A 293 -10.67 -2.42 5.09
N LEU A 294 -11.51 -1.41 4.87
CA LEU A 294 -11.85 -0.91 3.52
C LEU A 294 -10.65 -0.46 2.68
N TRP A 295 -9.54 -0.14 3.34
CA TRP A 295 -8.28 0.24 2.70
C TRP A 295 -7.59 -0.93 2.01
N ARG A 296 -7.91 -2.17 2.41
CA ARG A 296 -7.43 -3.41 1.78
C ARG A 296 -8.14 -3.71 0.48
N ASP A 297 -9.37 -3.21 0.32
CA ASP A 297 -10.19 -3.51 -0.85
C ASP A 297 -9.73 -2.73 -2.10
N ASP A 298 -9.76 -3.44 -3.23
CA ASP A 298 -9.72 -2.87 -4.57
C ASP A 298 -10.44 -3.79 -5.55
N GLU A 299 -11.13 -3.22 -6.53
CA GLU A 299 -11.78 -3.99 -7.59
C GLU A 299 -10.75 -4.55 -8.62
N VAL A 300 -9.48 -4.15 -8.50
CA VAL A 300 -8.32 -4.74 -9.17
C VAL A 300 -7.59 -5.66 -8.20
N SER A 301 -7.64 -6.97 -8.46
CA SER A 301 -7.12 -8.00 -7.55
C SER A 301 -5.63 -7.88 -7.24
N SER A 302 -4.81 -7.36 -8.15
CA SER A 302 -3.37 -7.14 -7.91
C SER A 302 -3.09 -6.03 -6.89
N LEU A 303 -4.06 -5.12 -6.71
CA LEU A 303 -3.98 -3.98 -5.79
C LEU A 303 -4.76 -4.20 -4.48
N ALA A 304 -5.56 -5.27 -4.38
CA ALA A 304 -6.20 -5.70 -3.14
C ALA A 304 -5.19 -6.38 -2.18
N ILE A 305 -5.46 -6.34 -0.87
CA ILE A 305 -4.57 -6.86 0.19
C ILE A 305 -5.19 -8.09 0.85
#